data_AF-A0A6S6QTF6-F1
#
_entry.id   AF-A0A6S6QTF6-F1
#
_cell.length_a   1.000
_cell.length_b   1.000
_cell.length_c   1.000
_cell.angle_alpha   90.00
_cell.angle_beta   90.00
_cell.angle_gamma   90.00
#
_symmetry.space_group_name_H-M   'P 1'
#
loop_
_entity.id
_entity.type
_entity.pdbx_description
1 polymer ?
#
loop_
_entity_poly.entity_id
_entity_poly.type
_entity_poly.pdbx_seq_one_letter_code
_entity_poly.pdbx_strand_id
1 'polypeptide(L)'
;MRMIAGLTALLIALAPHVAAAAESQLPAKGPSAPPTEAPAGGATAPVEKPDVMYDPGLLPDPVRAMRDKILEAALSGDLDKLKIVIQTNEMPPAFSFGEGENDPIAAMKEQSNDGEGREVMAILAEVLEAGYVHVDKGTPQEMYVWPYFAQYPINDLTPAQTIELFKIVTSFEYNEMKEFGAYNFYRVGIAPDGVWHFFVAGD
;
A
#
# COMPACT_ATOMS: atom_id res chain seq x y z
N MET A 1 74.04 20.87 18.31
CA MET A 1 73.32 21.64 17.27
C MET A 1 72.09 22.32 17.88
N ARG A 2 71.47 23.31 17.22
CA ARG A 2 70.31 24.11 17.70
C ARG A 2 68.96 23.51 17.21
N MET A 3 67.77 23.76 17.80
CA MET A 3 67.42 24.61 18.97
C MET A 3 66.19 24.09 19.77
N ILE A 4 65.82 24.87 20.80
CA ILE A 4 64.70 24.81 21.77
C ILE A 4 63.35 25.31 21.18
N ALA A 5 62.23 24.93 21.83
CA ALA A 5 60.90 25.58 21.96
C ALA A 5 59.71 24.83 21.30
N GLY A 6 58.53 24.66 21.93
CA GLY A 6 58.04 24.95 23.30
C GLY A 6 56.81 24.05 23.61
N LEU A 7 56.55 23.65 24.88
CA LEU A 7 55.59 24.29 25.82
C LEU A 7 54.33 24.87 25.13
N THR A 8 53.10 24.49 25.51
CA THR A 8 52.53 24.67 26.86
C THR A 8 51.39 23.68 27.15
N ALA A 9 51.19 23.33 28.42
CA ALA A 9 50.14 22.42 28.90
C ALA A 9 48.84 23.16 29.28
N LEU A 10 47.72 22.42 29.39
CA LEU A 10 46.95 22.42 30.63
C LEU A 10 46.24 21.07 30.84
N LEU A 11 45.88 20.80 32.10
CA LEU A 11 45.57 19.49 32.66
C LEU A 11 44.20 19.55 33.37
N ILE A 12 43.74 18.39 33.86
CA ILE A 12 42.65 18.17 34.83
C ILE A 12 41.30 17.78 34.22
N ALA A 13 40.94 16.51 34.42
CA ALA A 13 39.57 16.02 34.44
C ALA A 13 39.05 16.02 35.90
N LEU A 14 37.74 16.22 36.10
CA LEU A 14 37.06 15.80 37.32
C LEU A 14 35.59 15.46 37.01
N ALA A 15 35.06 14.45 37.71
CA ALA A 15 33.72 13.90 37.50
C ALA A 15 32.70 14.44 38.53
N PRO A 16 31.59 13.73 38.83
CA PRO A 16 30.23 14.16 38.50
C PRO A 16 29.50 14.93 39.62
N HIS A 17 28.29 15.42 39.33
CA HIS A 17 27.36 15.95 40.33
C HIS A 17 25.93 15.47 40.12
N VAL A 18 25.16 15.41 41.21
CA VAL A 18 23.83 14.79 41.30
C VAL A 18 22.81 15.79 41.86
N ALA A 19 21.56 15.68 41.38
CA ALA A 19 20.30 16.26 41.91
C ALA A 19 20.10 17.79 41.93
N ALA A 20 18.95 18.24 41.40
CA ALA A 20 17.82 18.78 42.16
C ALA A 20 16.66 19.22 41.23
N ALA A 21 15.43 19.29 41.75
CA ALA A 21 14.23 19.64 40.99
C ALA A 21 13.82 21.12 41.13
N ALA A 22 13.04 21.64 40.18
CA ALA A 22 12.25 22.87 40.33
C ALA A 22 11.04 22.87 39.38
N GLU A 23 9.86 23.23 39.90
CA GLU A 23 8.63 23.45 39.13
C GLU A 23 8.67 24.76 38.34
N SER A 24 7.94 24.84 37.22
CA SER A 24 7.63 26.13 36.57
C SER A 24 6.25 26.15 35.92
N GLN A 25 5.56 27.26 36.15
CA GLN A 25 4.12 27.48 36.11
C GLN A 25 3.50 27.57 34.69
N LEU A 26 2.19 27.28 34.60
CA LEU A 26 1.37 27.60 33.43
C LEU A 26 1.13 29.13 33.29
N PRO A 27 1.16 29.69 32.07
CA PRO A 27 0.54 30.99 31.78
C PRO A 27 -0.96 30.87 31.43
N ALA A 28 -1.66 31.99 31.53
CA ALA A 28 -3.12 32.04 31.65
C ALA A 28 -3.92 32.09 30.33
N LYS A 29 -5.22 31.82 30.46
CA LYS A 29 -6.25 31.73 29.41
C LYS A 29 -6.56 33.11 28.80
N GLY A 30 -6.33 33.27 27.49
CA GLY A 30 -6.82 34.41 26.70
C GLY A 30 -8.28 34.23 26.24
N PRO A 31 -9.00 35.31 25.87
CA PRO A 31 -10.44 35.26 25.59
C PRO A 31 -10.77 34.62 24.23
N SER A 32 -11.80 33.78 24.20
CA SER A 32 -12.31 33.12 23.00
C SER A 32 -12.96 34.10 22.02
N ALA A 33 -12.61 33.99 20.74
CA ALA A 33 -13.44 34.50 19.64
C ALA A 33 -14.65 33.57 19.42
N PRO A 34 -15.80 34.06 18.91
CA PRO A 34 -16.97 33.23 18.64
C PRO A 34 -16.70 32.23 17.51
N PRO A 35 -17.39 31.07 17.49
CA PRO A 35 -17.24 30.10 16.41
C PRO A 35 -17.81 30.69 15.12
N THR A 36 -17.00 30.71 14.06
CA THR A 36 -17.51 30.89 12.69
C THR A 36 -18.30 29.63 12.33
N GLU A 37 -19.59 29.79 12.03
CA GLU A 37 -20.40 28.71 11.47
C GLU A 37 -19.79 28.27 10.13
N ALA A 38 -19.29 27.04 10.08
CA ALA A 38 -18.95 26.41 8.81
C ALA A 38 -20.26 26.21 8.02
N PRO A 39 -20.31 26.57 6.72
CA PRO A 39 -21.52 26.42 5.94
C PRO A 39 -21.88 24.94 5.82
N ALA A 40 -23.04 24.57 6.37
CA ALA A 40 -23.62 23.25 6.16
C ALA A 40 -24.02 23.07 4.67
N GLY A 41 -23.95 21.83 4.17
CA GLY A 41 -24.61 21.46 2.93
C GLY A 41 -23.76 21.51 1.66
N GLY A 42 -22.53 21.02 1.71
CA GLY A 42 -21.91 20.40 0.54
C GLY A 42 -22.51 19.02 0.30
N ALA A 43 -23.69 18.94 -0.33
CA ALA A 43 -24.20 17.67 -0.83
C ALA A 43 -23.30 17.23 -1.99
N THR A 44 -22.35 16.33 -1.71
CA THR A 44 -21.52 15.72 -2.74
C THR A 44 -22.43 15.03 -3.76
N ALA A 45 -22.21 15.32 -5.05
CA ALA A 45 -22.87 14.55 -6.09
C ALA A 45 -22.48 13.07 -5.92
N PRO A 46 -23.42 12.12 -6.10
CA PRO A 46 -23.10 10.70 -5.98
C PRO A 46 -21.93 10.35 -6.89
N VAL A 47 -20.86 9.80 -6.32
CA VAL A 47 -19.75 9.26 -7.10
C VAL A 47 -20.29 8.09 -7.90
N GLU A 48 -20.19 8.16 -9.22
CA GLU A 48 -20.57 7.05 -10.09
C GLU A 48 -19.68 5.85 -9.77
N LYS A 49 -20.30 4.75 -9.36
CA LYS A 49 -19.58 3.56 -8.90
C LYS A 49 -19.19 2.73 -10.12
N PRO A 50 -17.94 2.22 -10.20
CA PRO A 50 -17.52 1.43 -11.35
C PRO A 50 -18.29 0.10 -11.43
N ASP A 51 -18.51 -0.37 -12.65
CA ASP A 51 -19.10 -1.67 -12.93
C ASP A 51 -18.21 -2.80 -12.40
N VAL A 52 -18.63 -3.46 -11.33
CA VAL A 52 -17.90 -4.59 -10.74
C VAL A 52 -18.19 -5.86 -11.52
N MET A 53 -17.12 -6.51 -12.00
CA MET A 53 -17.15 -7.73 -12.79
C MET A 53 -16.56 -8.89 -11.97
N TYR A 54 -17.18 -10.07 -12.03
CA TYR A 54 -16.75 -11.26 -11.28
C TYR A 54 -16.35 -12.45 -12.17
N ASP A 55 -16.78 -12.47 -13.42
CA ASP A 55 -16.49 -13.56 -14.36
C ASP A 55 -15.18 -13.28 -15.12
N PRO A 56 -14.11 -14.10 -14.94
CA PRO A 56 -12.89 -13.97 -15.73
C PRO A 56 -13.10 -14.25 -17.23
N GLY A 57 -14.18 -14.95 -17.61
CA GLY A 57 -14.55 -15.18 -19.01
C GLY A 57 -14.91 -13.89 -19.78
N LEU A 58 -15.19 -12.79 -19.08
CA LEU A 58 -15.44 -11.47 -19.67
C LEU A 58 -14.16 -10.64 -19.87
N LEU A 59 -13.01 -11.10 -19.38
CA LEU A 59 -11.72 -10.45 -19.61
C LEU A 59 -11.26 -10.65 -21.07
N PRO A 60 -10.57 -9.67 -21.68
CA PRO A 60 -9.82 -9.89 -22.91
C PRO A 60 -8.83 -11.05 -22.75
N ASP A 61 -8.64 -11.83 -23.81
CA ASP A 61 -7.77 -13.01 -23.80
C ASP A 61 -6.36 -12.78 -23.23
N PRO A 62 -5.65 -11.66 -23.52
CA PRO A 62 -4.33 -11.40 -22.94
C PRO A 62 -4.38 -11.16 -21.43
N VAL A 63 -5.38 -10.39 -20.96
CA VAL A 63 -5.59 -10.08 -19.53
C VAL A 63 -5.91 -11.36 -18.75
N ARG A 64 -6.81 -12.20 -19.28
CA ARG A 64 -7.13 -13.50 -18.69
C ARG A 64 -5.90 -14.41 -18.63
N ALA A 65 -5.16 -14.52 -19.74
CA ALA A 65 -3.96 -15.34 -19.81
C ALA A 65 -2.84 -14.86 -18.86
N MET A 66 -2.70 -13.55 -18.62
CA MET A 66 -1.77 -13.04 -17.62
C MET A 66 -2.27 -13.33 -16.19
N ARG A 67 -3.52 -12.99 -15.88
CA ARG A 67 -4.16 -13.29 -14.58
C ARG A 67 -3.99 -14.76 -14.19
N ASP A 68 -4.31 -15.67 -15.11
CA ASP A 68 -4.32 -17.11 -14.83
C ASP A 68 -2.90 -17.65 -14.58
N LYS A 69 -1.87 -17.12 -15.26
CA LYS A 69 -0.45 -17.43 -14.97
C LYS A 69 -0.02 -16.93 -13.58
N ILE A 70 -0.39 -15.69 -13.23
CA ILE A 70 -0.05 -15.12 -11.92
C ILE A 70 -0.73 -15.95 -10.82
N LEU A 71 -2.00 -16.30 -11.00
CA LEU A 71 -2.78 -17.11 -10.05
C LEU A 71 -2.23 -18.54 -9.92
N GLU A 72 -1.86 -19.21 -11.03
CA GLU A 72 -1.22 -20.53 -11.00
C GLU A 72 0.11 -20.50 -10.22
N ALA A 73 0.94 -19.48 -10.47
CA ALA A 73 2.19 -19.29 -9.74
C ALA A 73 1.94 -19.04 -8.25
N ALA A 74 1.04 -18.11 -7.92
CA ALA A 74 0.66 -17.75 -6.55
C ALA A 74 0.13 -18.95 -5.74
N LEU A 75 -0.84 -19.70 -6.28
CA LEU A 75 -1.42 -20.88 -5.65
C LEU A 75 -0.42 -22.04 -5.47
N SER A 76 0.69 -22.04 -6.22
CA SER A 76 1.72 -23.08 -6.10
C SER A 76 2.71 -22.85 -4.95
N GLY A 77 2.78 -21.64 -4.37
CA GLY A 77 3.75 -21.28 -3.33
C GLY A 77 5.22 -21.22 -3.80
N ASP A 78 5.46 -21.31 -5.11
CA ASP A 78 6.76 -21.32 -5.75
C ASP A 78 7.11 -19.95 -6.34
N LEU A 79 8.00 -19.20 -5.65
CA LEU A 79 8.45 -17.88 -6.08
C LEU A 79 9.25 -17.92 -7.40
N ASP A 80 9.91 -19.02 -7.76
CA ASP A 80 10.63 -19.11 -9.03
C ASP A 80 9.65 -19.20 -10.21
N LYS A 81 8.48 -19.83 -10.03
CA LYS A 81 7.40 -19.74 -11.03
C LYS A 81 6.87 -18.33 -11.18
N LEU A 82 6.65 -17.61 -10.08
CA LEU A 82 6.18 -16.23 -10.13
C LEU A 82 7.22 -15.32 -10.81
N LYS A 83 8.50 -15.55 -10.54
CA LYS A 83 9.62 -14.89 -11.22
C LYS A 83 9.61 -15.11 -12.73
N ILE A 84 9.31 -16.33 -13.19
CA ILE A 84 9.14 -16.62 -14.62
C ILE A 84 7.99 -15.79 -15.22
N VAL A 85 6.85 -15.67 -14.53
CA VAL A 85 5.71 -14.85 -14.99
C VAL A 85 6.10 -13.37 -15.10
N ILE A 86 6.76 -12.83 -14.08
CA ILE A 86 7.30 -11.45 -14.06
C ILE A 86 8.24 -11.20 -15.25
N GLN A 87 9.10 -12.17 -15.57
CA GLN A 87 10.02 -12.12 -16.70
C GLN A 87 9.36 -12.27 -18.08
N THR A 88 8.04 -12.50 -18.16
CA THR A 88 7.31 -12.46 -19.45
C THR A 88 6.90 -11.05 -19.87
N ASN A 89 6.94 -10.06 -18.96
CA ASN A 89 6.84 -8.65 -19.32
C ASN A 89 8.17 -8.13 -19.91
N GLU A 90 8.10 -7.10 -20.75
CA GLU A 90 9.29 -6.32 -21.16
C GLU A 90 9.87 -5.50 -19.99
N MET A 91 9.00 -5.01 -19.10
CA MET A 91 9.35 -4.26 -17.88
C MET A 91 8.75 -4.94 -16.65
N PRO A 92 9.51 -5.17 -15.56
CA PRO A 92 8.96 -5.75 -14.33
C PRO A 92 7.78 -4.94 -13.77
N PRO A 93 6.76 -5.59 -13.18
CA PRO A 93 5.71 -4.88 -12.46
C PRO A 93 6.25 -4.15 -11.23
N ALA A 94 5.58 -3.10 -10.77
CA ALA A 94 5.88 -2.48 -9.47
C ALA A 94 5.37 -3.35 -8.31
N PHE A 95 6.22 -3.59 -7.31
CA PHE A 95 5.90 -4.35 -6.07
C PHE A 95 5.91 -3.51 -4.78
N SER A 96 6.16 -2.20 -4.91
CA SER A 96 6.20 -1.22 -3.82
C SER A 96 6.03 0.19 -4.39
N PHE A 97 5.56 1.15 -3.59
CA PHE A 97 5.64 2.57 -3.92
C PHE A 97 7.03 3.13 -3.57
N GLY A 98 7.77 3.62 -4.57
CA GLY A 98 9.09 4.26 -4.37
C GLY A 98 9.98 4.24 -5.61
N GLU A 99 11.04 5.05 -5.63
CA GLU A 99 12.07 5.03 -6.66
C GLU A 99 13.13 3.96 -6.35
N GLY A 100 13.20 2.91 -7.17
CA GLY A 100 14.23 1.87 -7.06
C GLY A 100 13.99 0.70 -8.00
N GLU A 101 15.07 0.06 -8.46
CA GLU A 101 15.02 -1.26 -9.09
C GLU A 101 14.88 -2.33 -8.00
N ASN A 102 13.70 -2.40 -7.40
CA ASN A 102 13.40 -3.36 -6.35
C ASN A 102 13.14 -4.73 -7.00
N ASP A 103 14.02 -5.72 -6.74
CA ASP A 103 13.79 -7.12 -7.13
C ASP A 103 12.43 -7.55 -6.58
N PRO A 104 11.43 -7.85 -7.44
CA PRO A 104 10.09 -8.20 -7.00
C PRO A 104 10.05 -9.35 -5.98
N ILE A 105 10.94 -10.33 -6.13
CA ILE A 105 10.99 -11.50 -5.25
C ILE A 105 11.58 -11.13 -3.89
N ALA A 106 12.55 -10.21 -3.85
CA ALA A 106 13.07 -9.67 -2.60
C ALA A 106 12.00 -8.82 -1.89
N ALA A 107 11.31 -7.94 -2.63
CA ALA A 107 10.24 -7.10 -2.09
C ALA A 107 9.07 -7.92 -1.52
N MET A 108 8.69 -9.03 -2.16
CA MET A 108 7.68 -9.95 -1.62
C MET A 108 8.14 -10.64 -0.34
N LYS A 109 9.42 -11.01 -0.21
CA LYS A 109 9.95 -11.62 1.02
C LYS A 109 10.03 -10.63 2.17
N GLU A 110 10.42 -9.39 1.90
CA GLU A 110 10.47 -8.31 2.89
C GLU A 110 9.08 -7.94 3.43
N GLN A 111 8.06 -7.95 2.56
CA GLN A 111 6.65 -7.72 2.92
C GLN A 111 5.97 -8.91 3.63
N SER A 112 6.61 -10.10 3.68
CA SER A 112 6.01 -11.33 4.20
C SER A 112 6.42 -11.60 5.64
N ASN A 113 5.46 -11.70 6.56
CA ASN A 113 5.68 -12.08 7.96
C ASN A 113 6.27 -13.49 8.12
N ASP A 114 6.15 -14.34 7.10
CA ASP A 114 6.78 -15.67 7.07
C ASP A 114 8.24 -15.65 6.57
N GLY A 115 8.74 -14.49 6.12
CA GLY A 115 10.11 -14.27 5.60
C GLY A 115 10.42 -14.95 4.26
N GLU A 116 9.51 -15.76 3.72
CA GLU A 116 9.71 -16.57 2.51
C GLU A 116 8.77 -16.19 1.37
N GLY A 117 7.90 -15.20 1.56
CA GLY A 117 7.02 -14.63 0.54
C GLY A 117 5.67 -15.34 0.37
N ARG A 118 5.39 -16.43 1.11
CA ARG A 118 4.18 -17.24 0.86
C ARG A 118 2.90 -16.59 1.36
N GLU A 119 2.96 -15.76 2.40
CA GLU A 119 1.83 -14.94 2.83
C GLU A 119 1.44 -13.96 1.71
N VAL A 120 2.44 -13.25 1.16
CA VAL A 120 2.25 -12.30 0.07
C VAL A 120 1.78 -13.00 -1.22
N MET A 121 2.20 -14.24 -1.48
CA MET A 121 1.65 -15.07 -2.56
C MET A 121 0.18 -15.49 -2.31
N ALA A 122 -0.19 -15.80 -1.07
CA ALA A 122 -1.59 -16.09 -0.73
C ALA A 122 -2.48 -14.86 -0.90
N ILE A 123 -2.00 -13.68 -0.48
CA ILE A 123 -2.67 -12.40 -0.70
C ILE A 123 -2.84 -12.12 -2.21
N LEU A 124 -1.79 -12.35 -3.02
CA LEU A 124 -1.84 -12.19 -4.48
C LEU A 124 -2.91 -13.09 -5.12
N ALA A 125 -3.06 -14.34 -4.65
CA ALA A 125 -4.10 -15.24 -5.11
C ALA A 125 -5.51 -14.74 -4.72
N GLU A 126 -5.75 -14.46 -3.44
CA GLU A 126 -7.06 -13.99 -2.94
C GLU A 126 -7.50 -12.68 -3.61
N VAL A 127 -6.56 -11.75 -3.85
CA VAL A 127 -6.81 -10.51 -4.61
C VAL A 127 -7.27 -10.81 -6.04
N LEU A 128 -6.63 -11.75 -6.75
CA LEU A 128 -6.99 -12.11 -8.13
C LEU A 128 -8.26 -12.96 -8.25
N GLU A 129 -8.69 -13.63 -7.17
CA GLU A 129 -9.96 -14.36 -7.08
C GLU A 129 -11.16 -13.46 -6.74
N ALA A 130 -10.91 -12.24 -6.24
CA ALA A 130 -11.94 -11.22 -6.04
C ALA A 130 -12.50 -10.66 -7.36
N GLY A 131 -13.62 -9.92 -7.26
CA GLY A 131 -14.14 -9.14 -8.38
C GLY A 131 -13.18 -8.02 -8.81
N TYR A 132 -13.32 -7.56 -10.05
CA TYR A 132 -12.48 -6.55 -10.68
C TYR A 132 -13.29 -5.43 -11.33
N VAL A 133 -12.59 -4.38 -11.73
CA VAL A 133 -13.13 -3.29 -12.54
C VAL A 133 -12.25 -3.02 -13.75
N HIS A 134 -12.83 -2.41 -14.78
CA HIS A 134 -12.12 -1.93 -15.96
C HIS A 134 -12.19 -0.40 -15.98
N VAL A 135 -11.06 0.26 -15.69
CA VAL A 135 -10.97 1.72 -15.48
C VAL A 135 -10.24 2.40 -16.63
N ASP A 136 -10.40 3.72 -16.72
CA ASP A 136 -9.65 4.63 -17.62
C ASP A 136 -9.67 4.23 -19.11
N LYS A 137 -10.81 3.67 -19.55
CA LYS A 137 -11.05 3.11 -20.89
C LYS A 137 -10.74 4.12 -22.00
N GLY A 138 -9.96 3.70 -23.00
CA GLY A 138 -9.52 4.51 -24.13
C GLY A 138 -8.39 5.50 -23.81
N THR A 139 -7.77 5.42 -22.62
CA THR A 139 -6.64 6.27 -22.22
C THR A 139 -5.35 5.45 -22.06
N PRO A 140 -4.18 6.10 -21.98
CA PRO A 140 -2.91 5.42 -21.66
C PRO A 140 -2.84 4.78 -20.26
N GLN A 141 -3.85 4.98 -19.41
CA GLN A 141 -3.94 4.39 -18.06
C GLN A 141 -5.01 3.28 -17.99
N GLU A 142 -5.58 2.86 -19.13
CA GLU A 142 -6.61 1.81 -19.17
C GLU A 142 -6.11 0.52 -18.50
N MET A 143 -6.87 0.03 -17.52
CA MET A 143 -6.42 -1.02 -16.61
C MET A 143 -7.57 -1.92 -16.16
N TYR A 144 -7.31 -3.21 -16.02
CA TYR A 144 -8.12 -4.13 -15.24
C TYR A 144 -7.53 -4.24 -13.83
N VAL A 145 -8.32 -3.93 -12.81
CA VAL A 145 -7.84 -3.76 -11.42
C VAL A 145 -8.54 -4.71 -10.46
N TRP A 146 -7.74 -5.40 -9.66
CA TRP A 146 -8.16 -6.29 -8.57
C TRP A 146 -7.63 -5.80 -7.21
N PRO A 147 -8.37 -6.00 -6.11
CA PRO A 147 -9.81 -6.21 -6.09
C PRO A 147 -10.52 -4.91 -6.50
N TYR A 148 -11.79 -4.99 -6.89
CA TYR A 148 -12.59 -3.79 -7.22
C TYR A 148 -12.61 -2.74 -6.10
N PHE A 149 -12.43 -3.14 -4.84
CA PHE A 149 -12.32 -2.24 -3.68
C PHE A 149 -11.29 -1.12 -3.87
N ALA A 150 -10.20 -1.38 -4.61
CA ALA A 150 -9.17 -0.38 -4.92
C ALA A 150 -9.67 0.81 -5.77
N GLN A 151 -10.89 0.72 -6.33
CA GLN A 151 -11.53 1.73 -7.17
C GLN A 151 -12.98 2.00 -6.74
N TYR A 152 -13.44 1.45 -5.61
CA TYR A 152 -14.82 1.50 -5.16
C TYR A 152 -14.91 2.22 -3.80
N PRO A 153 -15.91 3.10 -3.58
CA PRO A 153 -16.03 3.83 -2.32
C PRO A 153 -16.25 2.87 -1.14
N ILE A 154 -15.29 2.81 -0.22
CA ILE A 154 -15.23 1.81 0.87
C ILE A 154 -16.39 1.93 1.88
N ASN A 155 -16.91 3.15 2.07
CA ASN A 155 -18.05 3.43 2.94
C ASN A 155 -19.41 3.06 2.32
N ASP A 156 -19.41 2.66 1.05
CA ASP A 156 -20.59 2.45 0.20
C ASP A 156 -20.79 0.97 -0.19
N LEU A 157 -20.03 0.06 0.45
CA LEU A 157 -20.15 -1.39 0.28
C LEU A 157 -21.48 -1.91 0.81
N THR A 158 -22.13 -2.78 0.03
CA THR A 158 -23.27 -3.56 0.52
C THR A 158 -22.82 -4.64 1.53
N PRO A 159 -23.76 -5.23 2.32
CA PRO A 159 -23.41 -6.31 3.24
C PRO A 159 -22.74 -7.53 2.57
N ALA A 160 -23.11 -7.86 1.32
CA ALA A 160 -22.47 -8.92 0.55
C ALA A 160 -21.03 -8.57 0.18
N GLN A 161 -20.80 -7.35 -0.30
CA GLN A 161 -19.46 -6.84 -0.64
C GLN A 161 -18.56 -6.69 0.60
N THR A 162 -19.15 -6.42 1.77
CA THR A 162 -18.43 -6.44 3.05
C THR A 162 -17.95 -7.85 3.42
N ILE A 163 -18.75 -8.89 3.12
CA ILE A 163 -18.35 -10.30 3.30
C ILE A 163 -17.25 -10.69 2.32
N GLU A 164 -17.28 -10.19 1.09
CA GLU A 164 -16.19 -10.37 0.12
C GLU A 164 -14.89 -9.71 0.61
N LEU A 165 -14.97 -8.47 1.10
CA LEU A 165 -13.82 -7.76 1.68
C LEU A 165 -13.22 -8.51 2.86
N PHE A 166 -14.05 -9.10 3.73
CA PHE A 166 -13.62 -9.88 4.90
C PHE A 166 -12.96 -11.24 4.58
N LYS A 167 -12.83 -11.61 3.31
CA LYS A 167 -11.92 -12.70 2.90
C LYS A 167 -10.48 -12.22 2.72
N ILE A 168 -10.31 -10.97 2.31
CA ILE A 168 -9.01 -10.35 1.99
C ILE A 168 -8.40 -9.69 3.23
N VAL A 169 -9.22 -8.99 4.03
CA VAL A 169 -8.77 -8.20 5.19
C VAL A 169 -9.63 -8.44 6.42
N THR A 170 -9.08 -8.15 7.60
CA THR A 170 -9.78 -8.29 8.87
C THR A 170 -10.80 -7.18 9.11
N SER A 171 -11.67 -7.38 10.12
CA SER A 171 -12.58 -6.34 10.59
C SER A 171 -11.88 -5.14 11.24
N PHE A 172 -10.61 -5.29 11.66
CA PHE A 172 -9.80 -4.19 12.17
C PHE A 172 -9.35 -3.28 11.02
N GLU A 173 -8.68 -3.85 10.00
CA GLU A 173 -8.23 -3.13 8.81
C GLU A 173 -9.39 -2.46 8.07
N TYR A 174 -10.56 -3.10 7.96
CA TYR A 174 -11.75 -2.45 7.39
C TYR A 174 -12.23 -1.21 8.18
N ASN A 175 -12.05 -1.19 9.50
CA ASN A 175 -12.36 0.02 10.27
C ASN A 175 -11.36 1.13 9.95
N GLU A 176 -10.06 0.83 9.89
CA GLU A 176 -9.03 1.79 9.49
C GLU A 176 -9.26 2.31 8.06
N MET A 177 -9.60 1.45 7.10
CA MET A 177 -9.94 1.85 5.73
C MET A 177 -11.15 2.79 5.65
N LYS A 178 -12.17 2.61 6.50
CA LYS A 178 -13.32 3.53 6.54
C LYS A 178 -12.95 4.89 7.14
N GLU A 179 -12.06 4.91 8.14
CA GLU A 179 -11.53 6.14 8.73
C GLU A 179 -10.61 6.90 7.75
N PHE A 180 -9.79 6.17 6.99
CA PHE A 180 -8.99 6.70 5.87
C PHE A 180 -9.86 7.15 4.69
N GLY A 181 -10.99 6.46 4.45
CA GLY A 181 -11.96 6.75 3.40
C GLY A 181 -11.76 5.99 2.09
N ALA A 182 -10.77 5.09 1.99
CA ALA A 182 -10.48 4.28 0.80
C ALA A 182 -9.91 2.90 1.18
N TYR A 183 -9.88 1.99 0.20
CA TYR A 183 -9.14 0.73 0.30
C TYR A 183 -7.64 0.99 0.09
N ASN A 184 -6.81 0.65 1.09
CA ASN A 184 -5.36 0.81 1.07
C ASN A 184 -4.58 -0.50 1.22
N PHE A 185 -5.19 -1.67 0.98
CA PHE A 185 -4.48 -2.95 0.97
C PHE A 185 -3.98 -3.32 -0.44
N TYR A 186 -3.51 -4.56 -0.62
CA TYR A 186 -2.91 -5.04 -1.86
C TYR A 186 -3.85 -4.96 -3.07
N ARG A 187 -3.29 -4.55 -4.21
CA ARG A 187 -4.00 -4.46 -5.49
C ARG A 187 -3.13 -4.85 -6.68
N VAL A 188 -3.73 -5.47 -7.69
CA VAL A 188 -3.11 -5.85 -8.98
C VAL A 188 -3.69 -5.01 -10.12
N GLY A 189 -2.84 -4.61 -11.08
CA GLY A 189 -3.25 -3.96 -12.32
C GLY A 189 -2.66 -4.64 -13.55
N ILE A 190 -3.51 -5.01 -14.51
CA ILE A 190 -3.12 -5.60 -15.81
C ILE A 190 -3.74 -4.77 -16.95
N ALA A 191 -2.92 -4.32 -17.90
CA ALA A 191 -3.38 -3.55 -19.06
C ALA A 191 -4.09 -4.43 -20.10
N PRO A 192 -4.92 -3.88 -21.00
CA PRO A 192 -5.71 -4.65 -21.98
C PRO A 192 -4.91 -5.59 -22.91
N ASP A 193 -3.62 -5.31 -23.11
CA ASP A 193 -2.68 -6.13 -23.88
C ASP A 193 -2.07 -7.30 -23.07
N GLY A 194 -2.38 -7.39 -21.78
CA GLY A 194 -1.90 -8.42 -20.87
C GLY A 194 -0.63 -8.04 -20.10
N VAL A 195 -0.09 -6.83 -20.24
CA VAL A 195 1.07 -6.38 -19.45
C VAL A 195 0.67 -6.22 -17.99
N TRP A 196 1.39 -6.89 -17.08
CA TRP A 196 1.18 -6.75 -15.63
C TRP A 196 1.92 -5.51 -15.11
N HIS A 197 1.20 -4.47 -14.71
CA HIS A 197 1.79 -3.19 -14.31
C HIS A 197 2.22 -3.14 -12.83
N PHE A 198 1.40 -3.68 -11.92
CA PHE A 198 1.68 -3.60 -10.49
C PHE A 198 1.05 -4.72 -9.67
N PHE A 199 1.67 -5.03 -8.54
CA PHE A 199 1.06 -5.68 -7.38
C PHE A 199 1.60 -5.01 -6.11
N VAL A 200 0.83 -4.08 -5.54
CA VAL A 200 1.31 -3.18 -4.48
C VAL A 200 0.35 -3.14 -3.31
N ALA A 201 0.89 -3.20 -2.08
CA ALA A 201 0.18 -2.73 -0.89
C ALA A 201 -0.08 -1.22 -1.02
N GLY A 202 -1.24 -0.74 -0.55
CA GLY A 202 -1.47 0.69 -0.38
C GLY A 202 -0.83 1.23 0.90
N ASP A 203 -0.95 2.55 1.03
CA ASP A 203 -0.65 3.37 2.21
C ASP A 203 -1.92 4.20 2.46
#